data_AF-A0A1Y5ER38-F1
#
_entry.id   AF-A0A1Y5ER38-F1
#
_cell.length_a   1.000
_cell.length_b   1.000
_cell.length_c   1.000
_cell.angle_alpha   90.00
_cell.angle_beta   90.00
_cell.angle_gamma   90.00
#
_symmetry.space_group_name_H-M   'P 1'
#
loop_
_entity.id
_entity.type
_entity.pdbx_description
1 polymer ?
#
loop_
_entity_poly.entity_id
_entity_poly.type
_entity_poly.pdbx_seq_one_letter_code
_entity_poly.pdbx_strand_id
1 'polypeptide(L)'
;MKSIDLFVKNWGTKHTMIPIDKHDIEALETELTVFLPDSYKYLISTYGLVHTPNVLTKIVDLNAEISDVQDFLSLDDVSSLSKLYEMSGMPKGHVLFASDCKGNMFCFKLTECDNKQVDVPVWFYNHGLCTVTKVSDTFTQWLAQFNELEES
;
A
#
# COMPACT_ATOMS: atom_id res chain seq x y z
N MET A 1 -14.17 1.92 3.36
CA MET A 1 -13.95 1.51 4.78
C MET A 1 -14.31 0.04 5.02
N LYS A 2 -15.55 -0.43 4.82
CA LYS A 2 -15.89 -1.87 4.97
C LYS A 2 -14.94 -2.87 4.27
N SER A 3 -14.51 -2.56 3.05
CA SER A 3 -13.54 -3.41 2.32
C SER A 3 -12.17 -3.49 3.01
N ILE A 4 -11.74 -2.38 3.64
CA ILE A 4 -10.49 -2.29 4.40
C ILE A 4 -10.59 -3.13 5.66
N ASP A 5 -11.69 -3.00 6.40
CA ASP A 5 -11.93 -3.77 7.61
C ASP A 5 -11.94 -5.28 7.32
N LEU A 6 -12.55 -5.67 6.20
CA LEU A 6 -12.58 -7.06 5.73
C LEU A 6 -11.18 -7.57 5.34
N PHE A 7 -10.40 -6.75 4.63
CA PHE A 7 -9.03 -7.09 4.26
C PHE A 7 -8.17 -7.36 5.48
N VAL A 8 -8.17 -6.46 6.46
CA VAL A 8 -7.39 -6.63 7.68
C VAL A 8 -7.85 -7.85 8.47
N LYS A 9 -9.17 -8.08 8.54
CA LYS A 9 -9.72 -9.26 9.21
C LYS A 9 -9.29 -10.58 8.56
N ASN A 10 -9.26 -10.64 7.23
CA ASN A 10 -8.98 -11.86 6.49
C ASN A 10 -7.47 -12.13 6.40
N TRP A 11 -6.67 -11.08 6.17
CA TRP A 11 -5.26 -11.21 5.79
C TRP A 11 -4.27 -10.74 6.85
N GLY A 12 -4.68 -9.84 7.74
CA GLY A 12 -3.82 -9.31 8.79
C GLY A 12 -3.42 -10.37 9.80
N THR A 13 -2.18 -10.31 10.29
CA THR A 13 -1.78 -11.21 11.39
C THR A 13 -2.58 -10.97 12.68
N LYS A 14 -2.64 -11.99 13.54
CA LYS A 14 -3.31 -11.91 14.84
C LYS A 14 -2.59 -11.03 15.87
N HIS A 15 -1.39 -10.53 15.55
CA HIS A 15 -0.67 -9.64 16.45
C HIS A 15 -1.30 -8.26 16.37
N THR A 16 -1.56 -7.64 17.52
CA THR A 16 -2.14 -6.31 17.56
C THR A 16 -1.17 -5.32 16.93
N MET A 17 -1.52 -4.84 15.75
CA MET A 17 -0.80 -3.79 15.05
C MET A 17 -1.16 -2.45 15.70
N ILE A 18 -0.16 -1.61 15.95
CA ILE A 18 -0.34 -0.37 16.69
C ILE A 18 -0.87 0.69 15.72
N PRO A 19 -2.05 1.27 15.96
CA PRO A 19 -2.57 2.35 15.12
C PRO A 19 -1.62 3.55 15.12
N ILE A 20 -1.42 4.17 13.97
CA ILE A 20 -0.54 5.32 13.80
C ILE A 20 -1.31 6.61 14.15
N ASP A 21 -0.67 7.51 14.91
CA ASP A 21 -1.28 8.79 15.26
C ASP A 21 -1.51 9.67 14.02
N LYS A 22 -2.62 10.41 14.01
CA LYS A 22 -2.93 11.29 12.89
C LYS A 22 -1.92 12.42 12.74
N HIS A 23 -1.33 12.91 13.83
CA HIS A 23 -0.27 13.92 13.77
C HIS A 23 0.97 13.41 13.05
N ASP A 24 1.33 12.14 13.25
CA ASP A 24 2.48 11.54 12.58
C ASP A 24 2.22 11.41 11.07
N ILE A 25 1.00 11.04 10.70
CA ILE A 25 0.56 10.97 9.29
C ILE A 25 0.57 12.37 8.65
N GLU A 26 0.07 13.40 9.35
CA GLU A 26 0.08 14.79 8.88
C GLU A 26 1.51 15.35 8.75
N ALA A 27 2.43 14.93 9.63
CA ALA A 27 3.84 15.27 9.54
C ALA A 27 4.48 14.68 8.28
N LEU A 28 4.17 13.42 7.94
CA LEU A 28 4.62 12.80 6.69
C LEU A 28 4.03 13.49 5.44
N GLU A 29 2.72 13.80 5.46
CA GLU A 29 2.06 14.56 4.39
C GLU A 29 2.75 15.91 4.16
N THR A 30 3.12 16.60 5.24
CA THR A 30 3.86 17.87 5.20
C THR A 30 5.28 17.70 4.66
N GLU A 31 6.01 16.66 5.11
CA GLU A 31 7.38 16.38 4.65
C GLU A 31 7.42 16.12 3.14
N LEU A 32 6.48 15.31 2.65
CA LEU A 32 6.41 14.92 1.24
C LEU A 32 5.67 15.95 0.37
N THR A 33 5.01 16.94 0.97
CA THR A 33 4.14 17.92 0.29
C THR A 33 3.02 17.23 -0.51
N VAL A 34 2.30 16.31 0.13
CA VAL A 34 1.24 15.49 -0.48
C VAL A 34 -0.01 15.40 0.39
N PHE A 35 -1.13 15.04 -0.23
CA PHE A 35 -2.33 14.57 0.46
C PHE A 35 -2.52 13.08 0.20
N LEU A 36 -2.17 12.26 1.19
CA LEU A 36 -2.42 10.82 1.15
C LEU A 36 -3.95 10.56 1.14
N PRO A 37 -4.41 9.52 0.41
CA PRO A 37 -5.84 9.25 0.31
C PRO A 37 -6.43 8.90 1.69
N ASP A 38 -7.63 9.40 1.97
CA ASP A 38 -8.29 9.14 3.26
C ASP A 38 -8.50 7.64 3.53
N SER A 39 -8.66 6.83 2.49
CA SER A 39 -8.73 5.37 2.57
C SER A 39 -7.45 4.74 3.14
N TYR A 40 -6.27 5.18 2.69
CA TYR A 40 -4.98 4.74 3.24
C TYR A 40 -4.78 5.25 4.66
N LYS A 41 -5.06 6.53 4.91
CA LYS A 41 -4.97 7.11 6.27
C LYS A 41 -5.86 6.37 7.25
N TYR A 42 -7.06 5.97 6.83
CA TYR A 42 -7.94 5.14 7.65
C TYR A 42 -7.33 3.78 7.98
N LEU A 43 -6.73 3.07 7.01
CA LEU A 43 -6.05 1.79 7.27
C LEU A 43 -5.00 1.95 8.38
N ILE A 44 -4.03 2.85 8.19
CA ILE A 44 -2.88 2.96 9.09
C ILE A 44 -3.24 3.60 10.44
N SER A 45 -4.24 4.48 10.51
CA SER A 45 -4.69 5.09 11.77
C SER A 45 -5.68 4.24 12.56
N THR A 46 -6.26 3.20 11.94
CA THR A 46 -7.17 2.26 12.62
C THR A 46 -6.47 0.96 12.97
N TYR A 47 -5.62 0.47 12.06
CA TYR A 47 -5.02 -0.86 12.13
C TYR A 47 -3.49 -0.84 12.17
N GLY A 48 -2.82 0.27 11.87
CA GLY A 48 -1.36 0.31 11.85
C GLY A 48 -0.72 -0.36 10.64
N LEU A 49 0.49 -0.88 10.84
CA LEU A 49 1.28 -1.54 9.80
C LEU A 49 0.79 -2.97 9.58
N VAL A 50 -0.01 -3.15 8.54
CA VAL A 50 -0.59 -4.44 8.19
C VAL A 50 0.47 -5.39 7.64
N HIS A 51 0.55 -6.58 8.23
CA HIS A 51 1.37 -7.70 7.73
C HIS A 51 0.47 -8.84 7.25
N THR A 52 0.69 -9.30 6.02
CA THR A 52 -0.19 -10.25 5.31
C THR A 52 0.56 -11.48 4.77
N PRO A 53 1.13 -12.34 5.64
CA PRO A 53 2.05 -13.41 5.24
C PRO A 53 1.39 -14.54 4.43
N ASN A 54 0.06 -14.64 4.44
CA ASN A 54 -0.68 -15.73 3.79
C ASN A 54 -1.23 -15.36 2.40
N VAL A 55 -1.12 -14.10 1.98
CA VAL A 55 -1.65 -13.64 0.68
C VAL A 55 -0.98 -14.39 -0.47
N LEU A 56 0.36 -14.47 -0.45
CA LEU A 56 1.14 -15.21 -1.45
C LEU A 56 0.64 -16.64 -1.62
N THR A 57 0.45 -17.38 -0.52
CA THR A 57 0.02 -18.77 -0.55
C THR A 57 -1.32 -18.90 -1.27
N LYS A 58 -2.30 -18.05 -0.93
CA LYS A 58 -3.62 -18.10 -1.57
C LYS A 58 -3.56 -17.72 -3.06
N ILE A 59 -2.75 -16.73 -3.43
CA ILE A 59 -2.53 -16.36 -4.84
C ILE A 59 -2.00 -17.55 -5.64
N VAL A 60 -1.01 -18.27 -5.10
CA VAL A 60 -0.46 -19.47 -5.75
C VAL A 60 -1.49 -20.59 -5.84
N ASP A 61 -2.21 -20.87 -4.76
CA ASP A 61 -3.21 -21.95 -4.70
C ASP A 61 -4.36 -21.74 -5.70
N LEU A 62 -4.77 -20.48 -5.91
CA LEU A 62 -5.85 -20.11 -6.84
C LEU A 62 -5.35 -19.75 -8.25
N ASN A 63 -4.04 -19.74 -8.48
CA ASN A 63 -3.41 -19.24 -9.72
C ASN A 63 -3.96 -17.86 -10.12
N ALA A 64 -4.07 -16.96 -9.13
CA ALA A 64 -4.63 -15.62 -9.33
C ALA A 64 -3.60 -14.68 -9.97
N GLU A 65 -4.05 -13.85 -10.92
CA GLU A 65 -3.20 -12.87 -11.60
C GLU A 65 -3.16 -11.52 -10.86
N ILE A 66 -2.88 -11.55 -9.55
CA ILE A 66 -2.68 -10.33 -8.75
C ILE A 66 -1.29 -10.32 -8.11
N SER A 67 -0.73 -9.12 -7.91
CA SER A 67 0.56 -8.96 -7.24
C SER A 67 0.40 -9.11 -5.73
N ASP A 68 1.25 -9.94 -5.14
CA ASP A 68 1.31 -10.19 -3.70
C ASP A 68 1.66 -8.91 -2.91
N VAL A 69 1.05 -8.75 -1.74
CA VAL A 69 1.39 -7.73 -0.76
C VAL A 69 1.65 -8.43 0.57
N GLN A 70 2.75 -8.06 1.22
CA GLN A 70 3.15 -8.66 2.48
C GLN A 70 3.27 -7.65 3.61
N ASP A 71 3.87 -6.48 3.37
CA ASP A 71 4.12 -5.47 4.41
C ASP A 71 3.65 -4.08 3.99
N PHE A 72 2.90 -3.42 4.87
CA PHE A 72 2.68 -1.98 4.80
C PHE A 72 3.83 -1.25 5.48
N LEU A 73 4.35 -0.22 4.82
CA LEU A 73 5.56 0.48 5.23
C LEU A 73 5.30 1.40 6.44
N SER A 74 6.28 1.50 7.33
CA SER A 74 6.30 2.54 8.37
C SER A 74 6.37 3.94 7.74
N LEU A 75 5.95 4.98 8.45
CA LEU A 75 6.03 6.34 7.90
C LEU A 75 7.47 6.76 7.54
N ASP A 76 8.44 6.33 8.35
CA ASP A 76 9.87 6.54 8.08
C ASP A 76 10.31 5.82 6.81
N ASP A 77 9.83 4.59 6.59
CA ASP A 77 10.10 3.82 5.37
C ASP A 77 9.40 4.43 4.16
N VAL A 78 8.18 4.95 4.31
CA VAL A 78 7.47 5.68 3.23
C VAL A 78 8.35 6.84 2.75
N SER A 79 8.90 7.66 3.65
CA SER A 79 9.77 8.77 3.27
C SER A 79 11.11 8.30 2.70
N SER A 80 11.81 7.41 3.41
CA SER A 80 13.18 7.03 3.08
C SER A 80 13.27 6.11 1.87
N LEU A 81 12.39 5.10 1.76
CA LEU A 81 12.39 4.17 0.64
C LEU A 81 11.89 4.81 -0.65
N SER A 82 10.92 5.74 -0.60
CA SER A 82 10.50 6.47 -1.80
C SER A 82 11.67 7.22 -2.44
N LYS A 83 12.51 7.87 -1.62
CA LYS A 83 13.74 8.54 -2.09
C LYS A 83 14.77 7.52 -2.58
N LEU A 84 14.99 6.42 -1.84
CA LEU A 84 15.97 5.40 -2.19
C LEU A 84 15.66 4.71 -3.53
N TYR A 85 14.41 4.35 -3.75
CA TYR A 85 13.97 3.68 -4.97
C TYR A 85 14.07 4.60 -6.18
N GLU A 86 13.74 5.89 -6.02
CA GLU A 86 13.96 6.89 -7.07
C GLU A 86 15.45 6.97 -7.46
N MET A 87 16.36 6.97 -6.47
CA MET A 87 17.81 6.95 -6.73
C MET A 87 18.30 5.64 -7.37
N SER A 88 17.54 4.55 -7.23
CA SER A 88 17.89 3.21 -7.70
C SER A 88 17.26 2.84 -9.04
N GLY A 89 16.55 3.77 -9.70
CA GLY A 89 16.02 3.59 -11.05
C GLY A 89 14.49 3.59 -11.15
N MET A 90 13.77 3.71 -10.03
CA MET A 90 12.33 3.93 -10.08
C MET A 90 12.01 5.30 -10.68
N PRO A 91 11.01 5.43 -11.58
CA PRO A 91 10.56 6.72 -12.07
C PRO A 91 10.18 7.68 -10.93
N LYS A 92 10.55 8.95 -11.08
CA LYS A 92 10.24 9.99 -10.08
C LYS A 92 8.74 10.18 -9.89
N GLY A 93 8.38 10.75 -8.75
CA GLY A 93 7.01 11.21 -8.51
C GLY A 93 6.07 10.14 -7.96
N HIS A 94 6.60 9.23 -7.15
CA HIS A 94 5.84 8.16 -6.51
C HIS A 94 6.11 8.13 -5.00
N VAL A 95 5.10 7.73 -4.24
CA VAL A 95 5.17 7.52 -2.78
C VAL A 95 4.90 6.05 -2.52
N LEU A 96 5.91 5.33 -2.03
CA LEU A 96 5.79 3.92 -1.67
C LEU A 96 4.97 3.77 -0.40
N PHE A 97 4.16 2.72 -0.29
CA PHE A 97 3.36 2.47 0.91
C PHE A 97 3.25 1.00 1.33
N ALA A 98 3.58 0.05 0.43
CA ALA A 98 3.60 -1.38 0.76
C ALA A 98 4.63 -2.14 -0.10
N SER A 99 4.99 -3.34 0.34
CA SER A 99 6.05 -4.20 -0.21
C SER A 99 5.60 -5.65 -0.33
N ASP A 100 6.14 -6.36 -1.32
CA ASP A 100 6.04 -7.83 -1.43
C ASP A 100 7.22 -8.57 -0.76
N CYS A 101 8.10 -7.82 -0.07
CA CYS A 101 9.33 -8.28 0.57
C CYS A 101 10.33 -8.99 -0.37
N LYS A 102 10.17 -8.85 -1.68
CA LYS A 102 11.09 -9.32 -2.73
C LYS A 102 11.66 -8.15 -3.54
N GLY A 103 11.45 -6.94 -3.06
CA GLY A 103 11.95 -5.69 -3.63
C GLY A 103 10.93 -4.95 -4.50
N ASN A 104 9.77 -5.55 -4.81
CA ASN A 104 8.70 -4.85 -5.49
C ASN A 104 7.90 -4.01 -4.49
N MET A 105 7.35 -2.90 -4.96
CA MET A 105 6.69 -1.92 -4.10
C MET A 105 5.36 -1.48 -4.69
N PHE A 106 4.39 -1.22 -3.82
CA PHE A 106 3.17 -0.51 -4.18
C PHE A 106 3.31 0.97 -3.85
N CYS A 107 2.76 1.81 -4.72
CA CYS A 107 2.90 3.25 -4.62
C CYS A 107 1.69 4.02 -5.13
N PHE A 108 1.60 5.27 -4.67
CA PHE A 108 0.74 6.30 -5.23
C PHE A 108 1.56 7.23 -6.11
N LYS A 109 0.94 7.88 -7.11
CA LYS A 109 1.59 8.96 -7.85
C LYS A 109 1.40 10.28 -7.13
N LEU A 110 2.45 11.09 -7.04
CA LEU A 110 2.38 12.43 -6.42
C LEU A 110 1.33 13.31 -7.09
N THR A 111 1.21 13.24 -8.42
CA THR A 111 0.21 14.01 -9.19
C THR A 111 -1.23 13.61 -8.87
N GLU A 112 -1.42 12.39 -8.36
CA GLU A 112 -2.73 11.93 -7.88
C GLU A 112 -2.91 12.31 -6.41
N CYS A 113 -1.91 12.89 -5.73
CA CYS A 113 -1.92 13.32 -4.33
C CYS A 113 -1.86 14.84 -4.14
N ASP A 114 -2.13 15.63 -5.18
CA ASP A 114 -2.07 17.10 -5.14
C ASP A 114 -3.21 17.74 -4.32
N ASN A 115 -4.32 17.03 -4.12
CA ASN A 115 -5.50 17.52 -3.43
C ASN A 115 -6.04 16.51 -2.43
N LYS A 116 -6.79 16.98 -1.44
CA LYS A 116 -7.54 16.09 -0.54
C LYS A 116 -8.51 15.23 -1.32
N GLN A 117 -8.51 13.94 -1.04
CA GLN A 117 -9.34 12.97 -1.73
C GLN A 117 -9.53 11.72 -0.91
N VAL A 118 -10.65 11.04 -1.18
CA VAL A 118 -11.00 9.82 -0.46
C VAL A 118 -10.10 8.66 -0.89
N ASP A 119 -9.78 8.59 -2.18
CA ASP A 119 -9.09 7.46 -2.76
C ASP A 119 -8.30 7.86 -4.01
N VAL A 120 -7.29 7.07 -4.37
CA VAL A 120 -6.42 7.27 -5.55
C VAL A 120 -5.99 5.93 -6.16
N PRO A 121 -5.59 5.92 -7.44
CA PRO A 121 -5.04 4.73 -8.07
C PRO A 121 -3.84 4.13 -7.35
N VAL A 122 -3.74 2.80 -7.41
CA VAL A 122 -2.58 2.05 -6.90
C VAL A 122 -1.72 1.61 -8.07
N TRP A 123 -0.42 1.81 -7.91
CA TRP A 123 0.60 1.44 -8.88
C TRP A 123 1.57 0.44 -8.27
N PHE A 124 2.06 -0.48 -9.09
CA PHE A 124 3.04 -1.50 -8.72
C PHE A 124 4.35 -1.22 -9.44
N TYR A 125 5.41 -1.07 -8.65
CA TYR A 125 6.77 -1.00 -9.14
C TYR A 125 7.38 -2.40 -9.14
N ASN A 126 7.67 -2.90 -10.35
CA ASN A 126 8.44 -4.12 -10.54
C ASN A 126 9.93 -3.78 -10.54
N HIS A 127 10.64 -4.18 -9.48
CA HIS A 127 12.07 -3.92 -9.32
C HIS A 127 12.93 -4.63 -10.37
N GLY A 128 12.54 -5.84 -10.79
CA GLY A 128 13.28 -6.59 -11.81
C GLY A 128 13.19 -5.98 -13.22
N LEU A 129 12.08 -5.29 -13.52
CA LEU A 129 11.84 -4.65 -14.82
C LEU A 129 12.05 -3.13 -14.80
N CYS A 130 12.21 -2.53 -13.62
CA CYS A 130 12.22 -1.07 -13.41
C CYS A 130 11.00 -0.37 -14.02
N THR A 131 9.83 -1.00 -13.97
CA THR A 131 8.58 -0.46 -14.54
C THR A 131 7.54 -0.23 -13.48
N VAL A 132 6.76 0.83 -13.64
CA VAL A 132 5.58 1.13 -12.81
C VAL A 132 4.31 0.90 -13.63
N THR A 133 3.45 0.00 -13.18
CA THR A 133 2.17 -0.32 -13.83
C THR A 133 1.00 -0.06 -12.90
N LYS A 134 -0.14 0.36 -13.45
CA LYS A 134 -1.37 0.54 -12.66
C LYS A 134 -1.97 -0.82 -12.34
N VAL A 135 -2.31 -1.07 -11.08
CA VAL A 135 -2.94 -2.34 -10.64
C VAL A 135 -4.38 -2.16 -10.17
N SER A 136 -4.78 -0.93 -9.86
CA SER A 136 -6.17 -0.61 -9.50
C SER A 136 -6.48 0.87 -9.72
N ASP A 137 -7.76 1.20 -9.96
CA ASP A 137 -8.25 2.57 -10.04
C ASP A 137 -8.36 3.25 -8.67
N THR A 138 -8.47 2.48 -7.59
CA THR A 138 -8.51 2.98 -6.22
C THR A 138 -7.80 2.04 -5.24
N PHE A 139 -7.31 2.57 -4.13
CA PHE A 139 -6.75 1.81 -3.01
C PHE A 139 -7.78 0.86 -2.40
N THR A 140 -9.02 1.32 -2.20
CA THR A 140 -10.08 0.45 -1.66
C THR A 140 -10.42 -0.72 -2.59
N GLN A 141 -10.43 -0.50 -3.92
CA GLN A 141 -10.63 -1.55 -4.91
C GLN A 141 -9.44 -2.52 -4.98
N TRP A 142 -8.21 -2.01 -4.82
CA TRP A 142 -7.02 -2.86 -4.76
C TRP A 142 -7.11 -3.83 -3.58
N LEU A 143 -7.49 -3.36 -2.39
CA LEU A 143 -7.73 -4.22 -1.24
C LEU A 143 -8.89 -5.22 -1.45
N ALA A 144 -9.92 -4.83 -2.22
CA ALA A 144 -11.05 -5.69 -2.52
C ALA A 144 -10.65 -6.92 -3.35
N GLN A 145 -9.67 -6.81 -4.25
CA GLN A 145 -9.16 -7.94 -5.04
C GLN A 145 -8.67 -9.09 -4.15
N PHE A 146 -8.03 -8.78 -3.02
CA PHE A 146 -7.60 -9.80 -2.05
C PHE A 146 -8.76 -10.38 -1.25
N ASN A 147 -9.81 -9.60 -0.98
CA ASN A 147 -11.00 -10.12 -0.31
C ASN A 147 -11.71 -11.17 -1.16
N GLU A 148 -11.78 -10.95 -2.48
CA GLU A 148 -12.34 -11.91 -3.44
C GLU A 148 -11.58 -13.25 -3.45
N LEU A 149 -10.27 -13.23 -3.17
CA LEU A 149 -9.48 -14.47 -3.04
C LEU A 149 -9.90 -15.30 -1.83
N GLU A 150 -10.22 -14.67 -0.70
CA GLU A 150 -10.63 -15.41 0.51
C GLU A 150 -12.01 -16.05 0.34
N GLU A 151 -12.88 -15.45 -0.47
CA GLU A 151 -14.21 -15.97 -0.78
C GLU A 151 -14.21 -17.09 -1.85
N SER A 152 -13.05 -17.34 -2.49
CA SER A 152 -12.84 -18.36 -3.54
C SER A 152 -12.28 -19.67 -2.99
#